data_AF-A0A0U1KNF1-F1
#
_entry.id   AF-A0A0U1KNF1-F1
#
_cell.length_a   1.000
_cell.length_b   1.000
_cell.length_c   1.000
_cell.angle_alpha   90.00
_cell.angle_beta   90.00
_cell.angle_gamma   90.00
#
_symmetry.space_group_name_H-M   'P 1'
#
loop_
_entity.id
_entity.type
_entity.pdbx_description
1 polymer ?
#
loop_
_entity_poly.entity_id
_entity_poly.type
_entity_poly.pdbx_seq_one_letter_code
_entity_poly.pdbx_strand_id
1 'polypeptide(L)'
;MFAQLFLGIYFVVKGIVEHFARKPNLFLSEDTIQRISKENLPSYLKRVGKTHIFLGIFIAIMGQIEHWYNPEHWIFILTYIVLAFACLGIIVYLNKKYSGDYILR
;
A
#
# COMPACT_ATOMS: atom_id res chain seq x y z
N MET A 1 0.21 -5.08 18.79
CA MET A 1 0.78 -3.76 19.14
C MET A 1 2.07 -3.38 18.40
N PHE A 2 3.29 -3.74 18.86
CA PHE A 2 4.53 -3.24 18.23
C PHE A 2 4.66 -3.63 16.75
N ALA A 3 4.31 -4.87 16.41
CA ALA A 3 4.32 -5.34 15.02
C ALA A 3 3.43 -4.50 14.08
N GLN A 4 2.26 -4.03 14.56
CA GLN A 4 1.35 -3.20 13.76
C GLN A 4 1.91 -1.79 13.57
N LEU A 5 2.50 -1.20 14.61
CA LEU A 5 3.18 0.10 14.52
C LEU A 5 4.35 0.05 13.54
N PHE A 6 5.20 -0.99 13.63
CA PHE A 6 6.29 -1.19 12.68
C PHE A 6 5.78 -1.43 11.25
N LEU A 7 4.71 -2.21 11.08
CA LEU A 7 4.09 -2.45 9.78
C LEU A 7 3.49 -1.16 9.19
N GLY A 8 2.81 -0.36 10.01
CA GLY A 8 2.26 0.93 9.61
C GLY A 8 3.36 1.89 9.15
N ILE A 9 4.42 2.04 9.95
CA ILE A 9 5.60 2.85 9.61
C ILE A 9 6.23 2.35 8.31
N TYR A 10 6.40 1.03 8.15
CA TYR A 10 6.95 0.44 6.94
C TYR A 10 6.12 0.82 5.69
N PHE A 11 4.79 0.70 5.75
CA PHE A 11 3.93 1.07 4.63
C PHE A 11 3.92 2.58 4.35
N VAL A 12 4.02 3.42 5.37
CA VAL A 12 4.19 4.87 5.19
C VAL A 12 5.51 5.17 4.48
N VAL A 13 6.63 4.63 4.97
CA VAL A 13 7.95 4.85 4.36
C VAL A 13 7.98 4.33 2.92
N LYS A 14 7.50 3.11 2.69
CA LYS A 14 7.39 2.52 1.35
C LYS A 14 6.54 3.39 0.42
N GLY A 15 5.37 3.82 0.90
CA GLY A 15 4.47 4.66 0.12
C GLY A 15 5.03 6.05 -0.17
N ILE A 16 5.78 6.66 0.75
CA ILE A 16 6.52 7.91 0.51
C ILE A 16 7.57 7.69 -0.59
N VAL A 17 8.37 6.62 -0.48
CA VAL A 17 9.39 6.29 -1.48
C VAL A 17 8.77 6.14 -2.86
N GLU A 18 7.68 5.38 -2.99
CA GLU A 18 6.96 5.22 -4.25
C GLU A 18 6.32 6.54 -4.73
N HIS A 19 5.77 7.35 -3.83
CA HIS A 19 5.10 8.59 -4.20
C HIS A 19 6.05 9.64 -4.82
N PHE A 20 7.29 9.69 -4.31
CA PHE A 20 8.32 10.62 -4.78
C PHE A 20 9.29 9.98 -5.79
N ALA A 21 9.21 8.67 -6.01
CA ALA A 21 10.00 7.98 -7.02
C ALA A 21 9.64 8.48 -8.43
N ARG A 22 10.63 9.05 -9.11
CA ARG A 22 10.57 9.40 -10.54
C ARG A 22 11.12 8.30 -11.44
N LYS A 23 11.79 7.32 -10.84
CA LYS A 23 12.44 6.18 -11.48
C LYS A 23 12.13 4.93 -10.67
N PRO A 24 12.26 3.74 -11.27
CA PRO A 24 12.19 2.52 -10.51
C PRO A 24 13.20 2.49 -9.38
N ASN A 25 12.76 2.09 -8.20
CA ASN A 25 13.58 1.94 -7.00
C ASN A 25 13.53 0.47 -6.56
N LEU A 26 14.37 0.10 -5.57
CA LEU A 26 14.46 -1.24 -4.99
C LEU A 26 13.11 -1.86 -4.53
N PHE A 27 12.08 -1.04 -4.36
CA PHE A 27 10.74 -1.46 -3.94
C PHE A 27 9.76 -1.72 -5.09
N LEU A 28 10.18 -1.53 -6.35
CA LEU A 28 9.37 -1.77 -7.53
C LEU A 28 9.81 -3.06 -8.23
N SER A 29 8.85 -3.94 -8.54
CA SER A 29 9.12 -5.14 -9.34
C SER A 29 9.64 -4.74 -10.72
N GLU A 30 10.63 -5.47 -11.23
CA GLU A 30 11.16 -5.28 -12.58
C GLU A 30 10.07 -5.36 -13.65
N ASP A 31 9.06 -6.22 -13.44
CA ASP A 31 7.90 -6.34 -14.32
C ASP A 31 7.03 -5.08 -14.36
N THR A 32 6.89 -4.38 -13.24
CA THR A 32 6.18 -3.09 -13.21
C THR A 32 6.91 -2.04 -14.05
N ILE A 33 8.24 -2.09 -14.10
CA ILE A 33 9.08 -1.18 -14.89
C ILE A 33 8.95 -1.50 -16.39
N GLN A 34 8.90 -2.78 -16.73
CA GLN A 34 8.87 -3.23 -18.12
C GLN A 34 7.49 -3.06 -18.75
N ARG A 35 6.41 -3.31 -17.99
CA ARG A 35 5.03 -3.27 -18.51
C ARG A 35 4.38 -1.90 -18.50
N ILE A 36 4.82 -0.98 -17.63
CA ILE A 36 4.27 0.37 -17.57
C ILE A 36 5.17 1.31 -18.38
N SER A 37 4.58 2.05 -19.32
CA SER A 37 5.34 3.02 -20.11
C SER A 37 6.02 4.07 -19.21
N LYS A 38 7.23 4.51 -19.58
CA LYS A 38 8.02 5.48 -18.80
C LYS A 38 7.27 6.80 -18.53
N GLU A 39 6.36 7.18 -19.42
CA GLU A 39 5.51 8.36 -19.30
C GLU A 39 4.42 8.18 -18.22
N ASN A 40 3.86 6.98 -18.12
CA ASN A 40 2.78 6.65 -17.20
C ASN A 40 3.28 6.20 -15.82
N LEU A 41 4.52 5.71 -15.74
CA LEU A 41 5.13 5.19 -14.53
C LEU A 41 5.07 6.18 -13.35
N PRO A 42 5.43 7.47 -13.47
CA PRO A 42 5.33 8.41 -12.35
C PRO A 42 3.89 8.58 -11.83
N SER A 43 2.89 8.54 -12.71
CA SER A 43 1.47 8.66 -12.35
C SER A 43 0.98 7.43 -11.60
N TYR A 44 1.39 6.24 -12.05
CA TYR A 44 1.13 4.98 -11.38
C TYR A 44 1.76 4.95 -9.97
N LEU A 45 3.07 5.25 -9.88
CA LEU A 45 3.82 5.25 -8.62
C LEU A 45 3.23 6.23 -7.60
N LYS A 46 2.84 7.43 -8.05
CA LYS A 46 2.19 8.43 -7.19
C LYS A 46 0.89 7.90 -6.57
N ARG A 47 0.10 7.13 -7.33
CA ARG A 47 -1.18 6.56 -6.87
C ARG A 47 -0.97 5.36 -5.95
N VAL A 48 -0.10 4.43 -6.32
CA VAL A 48 0.24 3.27 -5.47
C VAL A 48 0.87 3.73 -4.15
N GLY A 49 1.79 4.68 -4.20
CA GLY A 49 2.41 5.27 -3.02
C GLY A 49 1.39 5.93 -2.10
N LYS A 50 0.39 6.65 -2.65
CA LYS A 50 -0.73 7.18 -1.83
C LYS A 50 -1.52 6.08 -1.13
N THR A 51 -1.81 4.98 -1.81
CA THR A 51 -2.51 3.83 -1.24
C THR A 51 -1.71 3.23 -0.08
N HIS A 52 -0.40 3.01 -0.25
CA HIS A 52 0.45 2.51 0.82
C HIS A 52 0.59 3.48 2.00
N ILE A 53 0.70 4.79 1.75
CA ILE A 53 0.70 5.80 2.83
C ILE A 53 -0.60 5.73 3.63
N PHE A 54 -1.75 5.72 2.95
CA PHE A 54 -3.05 5.67 3.62
C PHE A 54 -3.21 4.38 4.44
N LEU A 55 -2.82 3.25 3.86
CA LEU A 55 -2.78 1.96 4.55
C LEU A 55 -1.90 2.02 5.80
N GLY A 56 -0.69 2.55 5.67
CA GLY A 56 0.27 2.64 6.79
C GLY A 56 -0.22 3.53 7.93
N ILE A 57 -0.80 4.69 7.60
CA ILE A 57 -1.42 5.58 8.60
C ILE A 57 -2.57 4.87 9.30
N PHE A 58 -3.44 4.19 8.55
CA PHE A 58 -4.58 3.48 9.12
C PHE A 58 -4.12 2.34 10.05
N ILE A 59 -3.15 1.53 9.64
CA ILE A 59 -2.59 0.46 10.50
C ILE A 59 -1.99 1.05 11.77
N ALA A 60 -1.28 2.19 11.68
CA ALA A 60 -0.70 2.86 12.84
C ALA A 60 -1.78 3.39 13.79
N ILE A 61 -2.85 4.02 13.28
CA ILE A 61 -4.00 4.48 14.07
C ILE A 61 -4.67 3.28 14.77
N MET A 62 -4.89 2.18 14.05
CA MET A 62 -5.45 0.96 14.63
C MET A 62 -4.56 0.44 15.75
N GLY A 63 -3.24 0.36 15.55
CA GLY A 63 -2.32 -0.07 16.62
C GLY A 63 -2.35 0.82 17.87
N GLN A 64 -2.63 2.13 17.71
CA GLN A 64 -2.90 3.01 18.85
C GLN A 64 -4.26 2.68 19.48
N ILE A 65 -5.33 2.50 18.71
CA ILE A 65 -6.64 2.12 19.25
C ILE A 65 -6.57 0.79 20.03
N GLU A 66 -5.82 -0.20 19.52
CA GLU A 66 -5.57 -1.47 20.21
C GLU A 66 -4.95 -1.24 21.58
N HIS A 67 -3.93 -0.37 21.65
CA HIS A 67 -3.22 -0.07 22.89
C HIS A 67 -4.10 0.61 23.94
N TRP A 68 -4.97 1.54 23.52
CA TRP A 68 -5.74 2.37 24.45
C TRP A 68 -7.08 1.76 24.86
N TYR A 69 -7.72 0.99 23.98
CA TYR A 69 -9.11 0.56 24.16
C TYR A 69 -9.30 -0.96 24.25
N ASN A 70 -8.25 -1.76 24.01
CA ASN A 70 -8.30 -3.23 24.01
C ASN A 70 -9.58 -3.82 23.37
N PRO A 71 -9.87 -3.45 22.10
CA PRO A 71 -11.09 -3.87 21.42
C PRO A 71 -11.11 -5.38 21.20
N GLU A 72 -12.31 -5.93 21.00
CA GLU A 72 -12.47 -7.35 20.65
C GLU A 72 -11.63 -7.71 19.41
N HIS A 73 -10.81 -8.76 19.54
CA HIS A 73 -9.86 -9.17 18.52
C HIS A 73 -10.54 -9.48 17.16
N TRP A 74 -11.79 -9.97 17.18
CA TRP A 74 -12.56 -10.24 15.97
C TRP A 74 -12.84 -9.00 15.13
N ILE A 75 -13.24 -7.90 15.77
CA ILE A 75 -13.48 -6.61 15.10
C ILE A 75 -12.19 -6.13 14.44
N PHE A 76 -11.08 -6.33 15.14
CA PHE A 76 -9.75 -5.93 14.69
C PHE A 76 -9.29 -6.71 13.45
N ILE A 77 -9.41 -8.05 13.49
CA ILE A 77 -9.09 -8.94 12.37
C ILE A 77 -9.96 -8.59 11.15
N LEU A 78 -11.27 -8.42 11.36
CA LEU A 78 -12.21 -8.14 10.28
C LEU A 78 -11.90 -6.78 9.62
N THR A 79 -11.55 -5.76 10.41
CA THR A 79 -11.14 -4.45 9.89
C THR A 79 -9.91 -4.57 9.00
N TYR A 80 -8.90 -5.33 9.43
CA TYR A 80 -7.70 -5.55 8.60
C TYR A 80 -7.99 -6.30 7.31
N ILE A 81 -8.86 -7.31 7.34
CA ILE A 81 -9.25 -8.07 6.15
C ILE A 81 -9.92 -7.13 5.14
N VAL A 82 -10.91 -6.34 5.58
CA VAL A 82 -11.61 -5.39 4.71
C VAL A 82 -10.65 -4.37 4.10
N LEU A 83 -9.75 -3.82 4.92
CA LEU A 83 -8.79 -2.82 4.49
C LEU A 83 -7.75 -3.40 3.52
N ALA A 84 -7.28 -4.63 3.76
CA ALA A 84 -6.38 -5.35 2.88
C ALA A 84 -7.03 -5.61 1.52
N PHE A 85 -8.28 -6.07 1.49
CA PHE A 85 -9.03 -6.25 0.24
C PHE A 85 -9.24 -4.92 -0.51
N ALA A 86 -9.55 -3.83 0.21
CA ALA A 86 -9.69 -2.51 -0.41
C ALA A 86 -8.37 -2.04 -1.05
N CYS A 87 -7.24 -2.18 -0.33
CA CYS A 87 -5.93 -1.82 -0.86
C CYS A 87 -5.51 -2.68 -2.05
N LEU A 88 -5.71 -4.00 -1.97
CA LEU A 88 -5.45 -4.93 -3.06
C LEU A 88 -6.31 -4.58 -4.28
N GLY A 89 -7.60 -4.29 -4.08
CA GLY A 89 -8.50 -3.87 -5.15
C GLY A 89 -8.02 -2.59 -5.86
N ILE A 90 -7.57 -1.59 -5.09
CA ILE A 90 -7.00 -0.36 -5.67
C ILE A 90 -5.72 -0.66 -6.46
N ILE A 91 -4.81 -1.48 -5.93
CA ILE A 91 -3.57 -1.84 -6.62
C ILE A 91 -3.87 -2.61 -7.92
N VAL A 92 -4.77 -3.59 -7.87
CA VAL A 92 -5.19 -4.38 -9.05
C VAL A 92 -5.86 -3.49 -10.10
N TYR A 93 -6.70 -2.55 -9.68
CA TYR A 93 -7.29 -1.56 -10.58
C TYR A 93 -6.23 -0.67 -11.24
N LEU A 94 -5.25 -0.21 -10.47
CA LEU A 94 -4.13 0.59 -10.99
C LEU A 94 -3.27 -0.22 -11.96
N ASN A 95 -2.95 -1.48 -11.64
CA ASN A 95 -2.23 -2.37 -12.54
C ASN A 95 -3.00 -2.48 -13.87
N LYS A 96 -4.29 -2.85 -13.82
CA LYS A 96 -5.10 -3.00 -15.03
C LYS A 96 -5.16 -1.73 -15.86
N LYS A 97 -5.24 -0.57 -15.20
CA LYS A 97 -5.31 0.74 -15.85
C LYS A 97 -4.01 1.14 -16.54
N TYR A 98 -2.86 0.82 -15.95
CA TYR A 98 -1.56 1.36 -16.39
C TYR A 98 -0.68 0.35 -17.14
N SER A 99 -0.88 -0.96 -16.95
CA SER A 99 -0.17 -2.03 -17.68
C SER A 99 -1.06 -2.87 -18.58
N GLY A 100 -2.38 -2.81 -18.42
CA GLY A 100 -3.32 -3.70 -19.12
C GLY A 100 -3.51 -5.06 -18.43
N ASP A 101 -2.74 -5.38 -17.39
CA ASP A 101 -2.78 -6.64 -16.65
C ASP A 101 -3.21 -6.44 -15.20
N TYR A 102 -3.90 -7.43 -14.62
CA TYR A 102 -4.38 -7.36 -13.23
C TYR A 102 -3.26 -7.63 -12.21
N ILE A 103 -2.32 -8.51 -12.55
CA ILE A 103 -1.21 -8.92 -11.69
C ILE A 103 0.10 -8.60 -12.42
N LEU A 104 0.84 -7.65 -11.87
CA LEU A 104 2.22 -7.38 -12.22
C LEU A 104 3.05 -8.21 -11.23
N ARG A 105 3.58 -9.34 -11.68
CA ARG A 105 4.48 -10.17 -10.89
C ARG A 105 5.84 -10.01 -11.52
#